data_AF-A0A563C7J9-F1
#
_entry.id   AF-A0A563C7J9-F1
#
_cell.length_a   1.000
_cell.length_b   1.000
_cell.length_c   1.000
_cell.angle_alpha   90.00
_cell.angle_beta   90.00
_cell.angle_gamma   90.00
#
_symmetry.space_group_name_H-M   'P 1'
#
loop_
_entity.id
_entity.type
_entity.pdbx_description
1 polymer ?
#
loop_
_entity_poly.entity_id
_entity_poly.type
_entity_poly.pdbx_seq_one_letter_code
_entity_poly.pdbx_strand_id
1 'polypeptide(L)'
;MVQNLESKNSINQNQNSSNEWDDVAKMAKEVWRQETEKAPDYAADFYRAALDITRDFDRRRQALESEDQKMSKTEFEKWEDALSDELEFAGNELEKTDNILEIMAESARAMILTTDEHKTYKTIEAQAGNYYHERSAALKQAIESSGRPESEKDLNSIRGFYFAIMDHLDYRYEDPERVFSMGVKEFDKQRTMAHNNVIKHLNELNDLARKYHVRPFTLRNFCPSDARPKEKQTPAVADLMAYDRYSVQSYYTIAFSSEVKRRQAIQERNSRYGG
;
A
#
# COMPACT_ATOMS: atom_id res chain seq x y z
N MET A 1 66.22 62.01 -20.90
CA MET A 1 66.47 60.95 -19.89
C MET A 1 65.65 61.31 -18.66
N VAL A 2 64.67 60.57 -18.15
CA VAL A 2 64.11 59.24 -18.43
C VAL A 2 62.65 59.31 -17.93
N GLN A 3 61.73 58.68 -18.67
CA GLN A 3 60.34 58.43 -18.28
C GLN A 3 60.28 57.52 -17.03
N ASN A 4 59.26 57.65 -16.17
CA ASN A 4 58.43 56.48 -15.91
C ASN A 4 57.07 56.83 -15.30
N LEU A 5 56.06 56.19 -15.88
CA LEU A 5 54.71 56.09 -15.35
C LEU A 5 54.75 55.29 -14.04
N GLU A 6 53.85 55.60 -13.12
CA GLU A 6 53.03 54.56 -12.48
C GLU A 6 51.82 55.19 -11.79
N SER A 7 50.70 55.13 -12.50
CA SER A 7 49.36 55.16 -11.94
C SER A 7 49.18 53.97 -10.98
N LYS A 8 48.88 54.23 -9.71
CA LYS A 8 48.28 53.22 -8.83
C LYS A 8 46.87 53.62 -8.45
N ASN A 9 45.95 53.21 -9.33
CA ASN A 9 44.61 52.82 -8.94
C ASN A 9 44.73 51.71 -7.89
N SER A 10 44.11 51.90 -6.74
CA SER A 10 43.63 50.82 -5.90
C SER A 10 42.37 51.31 -5.19
N ILE A 11 41.31 51.45 -5.98
CA ILE A 11 39.94 51.47 -5.47
C ILE A 11 39.76 50.13 -4.78
N ASN A 12 39.91 50.12 -3.47
CA ASN A 12 39.59 48.97 -2.63
C ASN A 12 38.07 48.98 -2.43
N GLN A 13 37.34 48.72 -3.51
CA GLN A 13 35.93 48.35 -3.42
C GLN A 13 35.91 46.88 -3.07
N ASN A 14 35.53 46.60 -1.82
CA ASN A 14 34.98 45.32 -1.40
C ASN A 14 33.94 44.88 -2.43
N GLN A 15 34.34 44.06 -3.40
CA GLN A 15 33.43 43.24 -4.18
C GLN A 15 33.00 42.07 -3.29
N ASN A 16 32.17 42.37 -2.30
CA ASN A 16 31.17 41.43 -1.82
C ASN A 16 29.96 41.57 -2.75
N SER A 17 30.15 41.37 -4.05
CA SER A 17 29.03 41.13 -4.94
C SER A 17 28.58 39.70 -4.66
N SER A 18 27.55 39.57 -3.82
CA SER A 18 26.75 38.35 -3.80
C SER A 18 26.41 38.03 -5.25
N ASN A 19 26.90 36.90 -5.74
CA ASN A 19 26.59 36.45 -7.09
C ASN A 19 25.07 36.28 -7.13
N GLU A 20 24.37 36.89 -8.10
CA GLU A 20 22.92 36.74 -8.23
C GLU A 20 22.50 35.27 -8.26
N TRP A 21 23.37 34.38 -8.76
CA TRP A 21 23.17 32.93 -8.71
C TRP A 21 23.28 32.33 -7.31
N ASP A 22 24.10 32.89 -6.42
CA ASP A 22 24.18 32.46 -5.00
C ASP A 22 22.91 32.87 -4.25
N ASP A 23 22.32 34.02 -4.58
CA ASP A 23 21.05 34.46 -4.00
C ASP A 23 19.86 33.67 -4.55
N VAL A 24 19.84 33.35 -5.84
CA VAL A 24 18.89 32.40 -6.44
C VAL A 24 19.02 31.02 -5.81
N ALA A 25 20.25 30.52 -5.62
CA ALA A 25 20.48 29.22 -4.98
C ALA A 25 20.05 29.21 -3.50
N LYS A 26 20.25 30.30 -2.76
CA LYS A 26 19.74 30.45 -1.39
C LYS A 26 18.21 30.48 -1.36
N MET A 27 17.57 31.24 -2.25
CA MET A 27 16.11 31.29 -2.35
C MET A 27 15.53 29.92 -2.71
N ALA A 28 16.10 29.23 -3.69
CA ALA A 28 15.68 27.88 -4.06
C ALA A 28 15.81 26.88 -2.90
N LYS A 29 16.92 26.95 -2.14
CA LYS A 29 17.11 26.13 -0.93
C LYS A 29 16.09 26.43 0.17
N GLU A 30 15.76 27.71 0.36
CA GLU A 30 14.77 28.14 1.34
C GLU A 30 13.37 27.69 0.96
N VAL A 31 12.97 27.85 -0.32
CA VAL A 31 11.69 27.34 -0.85
C VAL A 31 11.62 25.83 -0.71
N TRP A 32 12.66 25.11 -1.13
CA TRP A 32 12.74 23.66 -0.98
C TRP A 32 12.59 23.23 0.48
N ARG A 33 13.29 23.89 1.41
CA ARG A 33 13.17 23.60 2.85
C ARG A 33 11.74 23.80 3.34
N GLN A 34 11.09 24.89 2.96
CA GLN A 34 9.71 25.17 3.36
C GLN A 34 8.71 24.16 2.78
N GLU A 35 8.92 23.71 1.54
CA GLU A 35 8.10 22.68 0.91
C GLU A 35 8.29 21.32 1.59
N THR A 36 9.54 20.91 1.86
CA THR A 36 9.86 19.67 2.58
C THR A 36 9.33 19.67 4.02
N GLU A 37 9.40 20.80 4.72
CA GLU A 37 8.90 20.92 6.11
C GLU A 37 7.38 20.74 6.21
N LYS A 38 6.62 21.20 5.20
CA LYS A 38 5.15 21.12 5.17
C LYS A 38 4.59 19.90 4.47
N ALA A 39 5.40 19.22 3.66
CA ALA A 39 5.00 18.03 2.92
C ALA A 39 4.28 16.95 3.76
N PRO A 40 4.74 16.60 4.99
CA PRO A 40 4.02 15.64 5.83
C PRO A 40 2.61 16.09 6.22
N ASP A 41 2.40 17.39 6.45
CA ASP A 41 1.10 17.96 6.81
C ASP A 41 0.15 17.90 5.61
N TYR A 42 0.62 18.26 4.41
CA TYR A 42 -0.17 18.15 3.18
C TYR A 42 -0.50 16.69 2.84
N ALA A 43 0.46 15.77 3.00
CA ALA A 43 0.20 14.34 2.84
C ALA A 43 -0.88 13.86 3.83
N ALA A 44 -0.85 14.32 5.08
CA ALA A 44 -1.86 13.98 6.08
C ALA A 44 -3.26 14.52 5.71
N ASP A 45 -3.34 15.70 5.09
CA ASP A 45 -4.62 16.23 4.57
C ASP A 45 -5.19 15.36 3.46
N PHE A 46 -4.37 14.90 2.51
CA PHE A 46 -4.80 13.96 1.48
C PHE A 46 -5.22 12.60 2.06
N TYR A 47 -4.53 12.09 3.09
CA TYR A 47 -4.98 10.88 3.79
C TYR A 47 -6.31 11.07 4.55
N ARG A 48 -6.61 12.27 5.04
CA ARG A 48 -7.94 12.59 5.62
C ARG A 48 -9.02 12.59 4.55
N ALA A 49 -8.74 13.17 3.38
CA ALA A 49 -9.66 13.12 2.23
C ALA A 49 -9.91 11.67 1.77
N ALA A 50 -8.85 10.85 1.68
CA ALA A 50 -8.93 9.42 1.38
C ALA A 50 -9.83 8.64 2.38
N LEU A 51 -9.75 8.98 3.66
CA LEU A 51 -10.64 8.41 4.68
C LEU A 51 -12.11 8.78 4.44
N ASP A 52 -12.39 10.03 4.08
CA ASP A 52 -13.75 10.47 3.80
C ASP A 52 -14.32 9.78 2.55
N ILE A 53 -13.53 9.58 1.50
CA ILE A 53 -13.90 8.75 0.33
C ILE A 53 -14.27 7.32 0.76
N THR A 54 -13.45 6.71 1.62
CA THR A 54 -13.70 5.35 2.12
C THR A 54 -15.01 5.27 2.94
N ARG A 55 -15.31 6.29 3.74
CA ARG A 55 -16.56 6.39 4.50
C ARG A 55 -17.77 6.55 3.59
N ASP A 56 -17.65 7.35 2.54
CA ASP A 56 -18.73 7.61 1.59
C ASP A 56 -19.05 6.35 0.78
N PHE A 57 -18.00 5.65 0.33
CA PHE A 57 -18.13 4.32 -0.25
C PHE A 57 -18.87 3.36 0.67
N ASP A 58 -18.48 3.25 1.94
CA ASP A 58 -19.13 2.33 2.88
C ASP A 58 -20.61 2.69 3.11
N ARG A 59 -20.93 3.99 3.23
CA ARG A 59 -22.33 4.46 3.31
C ARG A 59 -23.12 4.05 2.08
N ARG A 60 -22.56 4.21 0.88
CA ARG A 60 -23.22 3.83 -0.37
C ARG A 60 -23.42 2.31 -0.48
N ARG A 61 -22.41 1.53 -0.12
CA ARG A 61 -22.46 0.07 -0.06
C ARG A 61 -23.57 -0.41 0.88
N GLN A 62 -23.65 0.15 2.10
CA GLN A 62 -24.67 -0.20 3.08
C GLN A 62 -26.08 0.13 2.59
N ALA A 63 -26.28 1.28 1.95
CA ALA A 63 -27.59 1.64 1.38
C ALA A 63 -28.04 0.60 0.32
N LEU A 64 -27.14 0.22 -0.59
CA LEU A 64 -27.44 -0.80 -1.59
C LEU A 64 -27.74 -2.17 -0.98
N GLU A 65 -26.95 -2.61 0.01
CA GLU A 65 -27.17 -3.88 0.71
C GLU A 65 -28.52 -3.91 1.45
N SER A 66 -28.95 -2.78 2.01
CA SER A 66 -30.26 -2.67 2.68
C SER A 66 -31.45 -2.80 1.71
N GLU A 67 -31.21 -2.58 0.43
CA GLU A 67 -32.19 -2.70 -0.65
C GLU A 67 -32.04 -4.02 -1.44
N ASP A 68 -31.21 -4.96 -0.96
CA ASP A 68 -30.82 -6.20 -1.67
C ASP A 68 -30.24 -5.93 -3.08
N GLN A 69 -29.58 -4.79 -3.24
CA GLN A 69 -28.91 -4.37 -4.46
C GLN A 69 -27.40 -4.54 -4.34
N LYS A 70 -26.72 -4.58 -5.50
CA LYS A 70 -25.26 -4.62 -5.59
C LYS A 70 -24.75 -3.42 -6.34
N MET A 71 -23.64 -2.86 -5.86
CA MET A 71 -22.92 -1.82 -6.58
C MET A 71 -22.45 -2.36 -7.93
N SER A 72 -22.69 -1.59 -8.99
CA SER A 72 -22.17 -1.95 -10.30
C SER A 72 -20.64 -1.79 -10.32
N LYS A 73 -19.96 -2.55 -11.18
CA LYS A 73 -18.51 -2.42 -11.34
C LYS A 73 -18.09 -0.99 -11.68
N THR A 74 -18.75 -0.37 -12.65
CA THR A 74 -18.44 1.01 -13.07
C THR A 74 -18.68 2.03 -11.96
N GLU A 75 -19.62 1.78 -11.05
CA GLU A 75 -19.79 2.62 -9.86
C GLU A 75 -18.69 2.39 -8.84
N PHE A 76 -18.30 1.13 -8.59
CA PHE A 76 -17.19 0.78 -7.70
C PHE A 76 -15.86 1.40 -8.19
N GLU A 77 -15.59 1.31 -9.49
CA GLU A 77 -14.35 1.83 -10.09
C GLU A 77 -14.20 3.35 -9.88
N LYS A 78 -15.30 4.12 -9.81
CA LYS A 78 -15.24 5.56 -9.48
C LYS A 78 -14.70 5.81 -8.07
N TRP A 79 -15.07 4.97 -7.11
CA TRP A 79 -14.56 5.06 -5.74
C TRP A 79 -13.09 4.65 -5.65
N GLU A 80 -12.70 3.61 -6.40
CA GLU A 80 -11.29 3.25 -6.53
C GLU A 80 -10.46 4.37 -7.13
N ASP A 81 -10.93 4.99 -8.22
CA ASP A 81 -10.21 6.04 -8.91
C ASP A 81 -10.07 7.28 -8.00
N ALA A 82 -11.16 7.72 -7.37
CA ALA A 82 -11.11 8.84 -6.42
C ALA A 82 -10.18 8.57 -5.23
N LEU A 83 -10.19 7.36 -4.67
CA LEU A 83 -9.26 7.00 -3.59
C LEU A 83 -7.81 6.94 -4.10
N SER A 84 -7.59 6.43 -5.31
CA SER A 84 -6.26 6.39 -5.94
C SER A 84 -5.68 7.78 -6.10
N ASP A 85 -6.48 8.75 -6.56
CA ASP A 85 -6.05 10.14 -6.75
C ASP A 85 -5.56 10.77 -5.43
N GLU A 86 -6.32 10.64 -4.34
CA GLU A 86 -5.92 11.18 -3.03
C GLU A 86 -4.63 10.53 -2.51
N LEU A 87 -4.46 9.22 -2.71
CA LEU A 87 -3.23 8.54 -2.31
C LEU A 87 -2.03 8.90 -3.18
N GLU A 88 -2.24 9.14 -4.46
CA GLU A 88 -1.21 9.65 -5.37
C GLU A 88 -0.75 11.04 -4.93
N PHE A 89 -1.68 11.95 -4.62
CA PHE A 89 -1.33 13.27 -4.09
C PHE A 89 -0.59 13.18 -2.76
N ALA A 90 -1.00 12.31 -1.83
CA ALA A 90 -0.27 12.07 -0.60
C ALA A 90 1.16 11.56 -0.88
N GLY A 91 1.32 10.63 -1.82
CA GLY A 91 2.63 10.12 -2.25
C GLY A 91 3.54 11.21 -2.82
N ASN A 92 3.00 12.04 -3.72
CA ASN A 92 3.73 13.16 -4.33
C ASN A 92 4.22 14.18 -3.30
N GLU A 93 3.45 14.42 -2.23
CA GLU A 93 3.92 15.25 -1.11
C GLU A 93 5.04 14.56 -0.33
N LEU A 94 4.89 13.27 0.01
CA LEU A 94 5.90 12.51 0.75
C LEU A 94 7.22 12.36 0.00
N GLU A 95 7.21 12.33 -1.33
CA GLU A 95 8.42 12.31 -2.18
C GLU A 95 9.31 13.56 -2.03
N LYS A 96 8.76 14.68 -1.51
CA LYS A 96 9.52 15.90 -1.20
C LYS A 96 10.32 15.78 0.11
N THR A 97 10.10 14.72 0.88
CA THR A 97 10.78 14.42 2.14
C THR A 97 11.85 13.33 1.93
N ASP A 98 12.54 12.92 3.00
CA ASP A 98 13.39 11.72 2.97
C ASP A 98 12.58 10.42 2.70
N ASN A 99 11.25 10.52 2.61
CA ASN A 99 10.29 9.48 2.22
C ASN A 99 10.48 8.17 3.00
N ILE A 100 10.81 8.28 4.29
CA ILE A 100 10.97 7.13 5.17
C ILE A 100 9.60 6.63 5.63
N LEU A 101 9.52 5.33 5.88
CA LEU A 101 8.30 4.63 6.30
C LEU A 101 7.61 5.30 7.51
N GLU A 102 8.38 5.87 8.43
CA GLU A 102 7.84 6.56 9.61
C GLU A 102 7.01 7.80 9.24
N ILE A 103 7.47 8.62 8.29
CA ILE A 103 6.75 9.83 7.86
C ILE A 103 5.45 9.42 7.17
N MET A 104 5.54 8.47 6.23
CA MET A 104 4.35 7.91 5.57
C MET A 104 3.33 7.38 6.59
N ALA A 105 3.80 6.59 7.56
CA ALA A 105 2.92 5.99 8.55
C ALA A 105 2.25 7.02 9.48
N GLU A 106 2.98 8.07 9.89
CA GLU A 106 2.40 9.15 10.69
C GLU A 106 1.40 9.99 9.88
N SER A 107 1.69 10.31 8.60
CA SER A 107 0.75 11.01 7.73
C SER A 107 -0.52 10.18 7.45
N ALA A 108 -0.37 8.87 7.23
CA ALA A 108 -1.49 7.96 6.95
C ALA A 108 -2.34 7.62 8.19
N ARG A 109 -1.88 8.03 9.38
CA ARG A 109 -2.42 7.58 10.66
C ARG A 109 -3.91 7.90 10.84
N ALA A 110 -4.37 9.03 10.31
CA ALA A 110 -5.78 9.42 10.34
C ALA A 110 -6.68 8.41 9.61
N MET A 111 -6.22 7.86 8.48
CA MET A 111 -6.92 6.83 7.71
C MET A 111 -6.87 5.47 8.42
N ILE A 112 -5.76 5.17 9.09
CA ILE A 112 -5.43 3.84 9.65
C ILE A 112 -6.08 3.59 11.03
N LEU A 113 -6.12 4.59 11.92
CA LEU A 113 -6.49 4.43 13.34
C LEU A 113 -7.92 3.95 13.60
N THR A 114 -8.75 3.82 12.58
CA THR A 114 -10.19 3.56 12.74
C THR A 114 -10.61 2.10 12.53
N THR A 115 -9.69 1.21 12.17
CA THR A 115 -10.05 -0.05 11.47
C THR A 115 -9.52 -1.30 12.18
N ASP A 116 -10.44 -2.09 12.73
CA ASP A 116 -10.20 -3.49 13.13
C ASP A 116 -10.51 -4.45 11.94
N GLU A 117 -10.26 -5.75 12.09
CA GLU A 117 -10.50 -6.76 11.02
C GLU A 117 -11.92 -6.68 10.41
N HIS A 118 -12.93 -6.39 11.23
CA HIS A 118 -14.32 -6.31 10.75
C HIS A 118 -14.57 -5.05 9.92
N LYS A 119 -13.89 -3.96 10.24
CA LYS A 119 -13.98 -2.71 9.48
C LYS A 119 -13.16 -2.76 8.19
N THR A 120 -12.01 -3.46 8.16
CA THR A 120 -11.20 -3.59 6.94
C THR A 120 -11.96 -4.33 5.83
N TYR A 121 -12.85 -5.25 6.19
CA TYR A 121 -13.70 -5.96 5.23
C TYR A 121 -14.58 -5.03 4.38
N LYS A 122 -14.85 -3.83 4.88
CA LYS A 122 -15.73 -2.84 4.24
C LYS A 122 -14.98 -1.82 3.38
N THR A 123 -13.65 -1.85 3.39
CA THR A 123 -12.82 -0.89 2.64
C THR A 123 -12.91 -1.13 1.14
N ILE A 124 -12.63 -0.08 0.36
CA ILE A 124 -12.51 -0.18 -1.11
C ILE A 124 -11.46 -1.23 -1.48
N GLU A 125 -10.32 -1.24 -0.78
CA GLU A 125 -9.25 -2.22 -0.97
C GLU A 125 -9.74 -3.66 -0.81
N ALA A 126 -10.51 -3.98 0.24
CA ALA A 126 -11.07 -5.31 0.43
C ALA A 126 -12.10 -5.65 -0.65
N GLN A 127 -13.00 -4.72 -0.97
CA GLN A 127 -14.08 -4.93 -1.93
C GLN A 127 -13.57 -5.09 -3.38
N ALA A 128 -12.36 -4.62 -3.69
CA ALA A 128 -11.67 -4.93 -4.94
C ALA A 128 -11.48 -6.45 -5.15
N GLY A 129 -11.50 -7.24 -4.07
CA GLY A 129 -11.45 -8.70 -4.12
C GLY A 129 -12.59 -9.33 -4.93
N ASN A 130 -13.76 -8.67 -5.04
CA ASN A 130 -14.86 -9.13 -5.88
C ASN A 130 -14.48 -9.22 -7.37
N TYR A 131 -13.44 -8.48 -7.79
CA TYR A 131 -12.99 -8.39 -9.17
C TYR A 131 -11.68 -9.16 -9.42
N TYR A 132 -11.17 -9.92 -8.44
CA TYR A 132 -9.90 -10.64 -8.55
C TYR A 132 -9.80 -11.51 -9.81
N HIS A 133 -10.80 -12.36 -10.07
CA HIS A 133 -10.78 -13.29 -11.21
C HIS A 133 -10.78 -12.55 -12.55
N GLU A 134 -11.53 -11.46 -12.65
CA GLU A 134 -11.60 -10.64 -13.85
C GLU A 134 -10.27 -9.91 -14.10
N ARG A 135 -9.70 -9.28 -13.06
CA ARG A 135 -8.40 -8.60 -13.15
C ARG A 135 -7.27 -9.58 -13.46
N SER A 136 -7.31 -10.78 -12.89
CA SER A 136 -6.37 -11.87 -13.20
C SER A 136 -6.46 -12.31 -14.67
N ALA A 137 -7.67 -12.47 -15.21
CA ALA A 137 -7.87 -12.80 -16.62
C ALA A 137 -7.34 -11.68 -17.54
N ALA A 138 -7.64 -10.42 -17.23
CA ALA A 138 -7.17 -9.26 -17.99
C ALA A 138 -5.63 -9.15 -17.97
N LEU A 139 -5.00 -9.30 -16.80
CA LEU A 139 -3.54 -9.29 -16.68
C LEU A 139 -2.91 -10.45 -17.46
N LYS A 140 -3.45 -11.67 -17.32
CA LYS A 140 -2.99 -12.84 -18.08
C LYS A 140 -3.01 -12.58 -19.59
N GLN A 141 -4.14 -12.07 -20.11
CA GLN A 141 -4.29 -11.75 -21.52
C GLN A 141 -3.29 -10.68 -21.97
N ALA A 142 -3.07 -9.64 -21.16
CA ALA A 142 -2.11 -8.58 -21.45
C ALA A 142 -0.66 -9.09 -21.49
N ILE A 143 -0.28 -9.98 -20.56
CA ILE A 143 1.04 -10.63 -20.56
C ILE A 143 1.22 -11.47 -21.81
N GLU A 144 0.29 -12.38 -22.11
CA GLU A 144 0.34 -13.28 -23.26
C GLU A 144 0.41 -12.52 -24.59
N SER A 145 -0.26 -11.36 -24.68
CA SER A 145 -0.28 -10.52 -25.88
C SER A 145 0.96 -9.63 -26.04
N SER A 146 1.81 -9.52 -25.01
CA SER A 146 2.90 -8.53 -24.99
C SER A 146 4.12 -8.92 -25.81
N GLY A 147 4.32 -10.21 -26.09
CA GLY A 147 5.53 -10.72 -26.73
C GLY A 147 6.83 -10.50 -25.95
N ARG A 148 6.76 -10.12 -24.66
CA ARG A 148 7.94 -9.86 -23.82
C ARG A 148 8.63 -11.16 -23.41
N PRO A 149 9.96 -11.19 -23.30
CA PRO A 149 10.69 -12.40 -22.90
C PRO A 149 10.42 -12.80 -21.44
N GLU A 150 10.02 -11.87 -20.57
CA GLU A 150 9.68 -12.19 -19.17
C GLU A 150 8.26 -12.77 -18.97
N SER A 151 7.48 -12.95 -20.04
CA SER A 151 6.05 -13.31 -19.93
C SER A 151 5.79 -14.59 -19.13
N GLU A 152 6.64 -15.61 -19.25
CA GLU A 152 6.50 -16.85 -18.47
C GLU A 152 6.68 -16.60 -16.96
N LYS A 153 7.66 -15.77 -16.59
CA LYS A 153 7.89 -15.39 -15.19
C LYS A 153 6.70 -14.62 -14.65
N ASP A 154 6.22 -13.63 -15.41
CA ASP A 154 5.11 -12.77 -14.99
C ASP A 154 3.78 -13.56 -14.87
N LEU A 155 3.55 -14.55 -15.74
CA LEU A 155 2.43 -15.49 -15.62
C LEU A 155 2.54 -16.37 -14.38
N ASN A 156 3.75 -16.78 -14.00
CA ASN A 156 3.98 -17.57 -12.79
C ASN A 156 3.69 -16.76 -11.51
N SER A 157 3.86 -15.44 -11.53
CA SER A 157 3.49 -14.57 -10.39
C SER A 157 1.98 -14.64 -10.08
N ILE A 158 1.11 -14.73 -11.09
CA ILE A 158 -0.35 -14.95 -10.91
C ILE A 158 -0.62 -16.25 -10.15
N ARG A 159 0.10 -17.32 -10.49
CA ARG A 159 -0.01 -18.61 -9.79
C ARG A 159 0.56 -18.56 -8.38
N GLY A 160 1.66 -17.84 -8.19
CA GLY A 160 2.32 -17.64 -6.90
C GLY A 160 1.37 -17.06 -5.84
N PHE A 161 0.59 -16.06 -6.23
CA PHE A 161 -0.40 -15.46 -5.32
C PHE A 161 -1.45 -16.46 -4.81
N TYR A 162 -2.00 -17.31 -5.71
CA TYR A 162 -2.94 -18.36 -5.30
C TYR A 162 -2.33 -19.31 -4.27
N PHE A 163 -1.10 -19.79 -4.50
CA PHE A 163 -0.43 -20.70 -3.57
C PHE A 163 -0.13 -20.05 -2.23
N ALA A 164 0.30 -18.78 -2.21
CA ALA A 164 0.51 -18.05 -0.97
C ALA A 164 -0.77 -17.92 -0.14
N ILE A 165 -1.92 -17.70 -0.78
CA ILE A 165 -3.21 -17.65 -0.09
C ILE A 165 -3.59 -19.01 0.46
N MET A 166 -3.44 -20.09 -0.30
CA MET A 166 -3.75 -21.44 0.18
C MET A 166 -2.89 -21.80 1.40
N ASP A 167 -1.59 -21.52 1.36
CA ASP A 167 -0.67 -21.72 2.48
C ASP A 167 -1.11 -20.94 3.73
N HIS A 168 -1.41 -19.64 3.59
CA HIS A 168 -1.87 -18.84 4.73
C HIS A 168 -3.25 -19.28 5.25
N LEU A 169 -4.17 -19.72 4.37
CA LEU A 169 -5.47 -20.27 4.77
C LEU A 169 -5.32 -21.57 5.56
N ASP A 170 -4.36 -22.43 5.20
CA ASP A 170 -4.10 -23.66 5.94
C ASP A 170 -3.64 -23.37 7.37
N TYR A 171 -2.79 -22.35 7.57
CA TYR A 171 -2.48 -21.85 8.93
C TYR A 171 -3.70 -21.26 9.63
N ARG A 172 -4.55 -20.48 8.94
CA ARG A 172 -5.71 -19.82 9.57
C ARG A 172 -6.74 -20.81 10.11
N TYR A 173 -6.90 -21.94 9.45
CA TYR A 173 -7.87 -22.99 9.80
C TYR A 173 -7.21 -24.26 10.34
N GLU A 174 -5.97 -24.14 10.82
CA GLU A 174 -5.19 -25.25 11.36
C GLU A 174 -5.86 -25.85 12.60
N ASP A 175 -5.68 -27.16 12.77
CA ASP A 175 -6.23 -27.89 13.90
C ASP A 175 -5.57 -27.48 15.23
N PRO A 176 -6.35 -27.24 16.32
CA PRO A 176 -5.80 -26.84 17.61
C PRO A 176 -4.74 -27.80 18.20
N GLU A 177 -4.85 -29.11 17.99
CA GLU A 177 -3.84 -30.08 18.46
C GLU A 177 -2.54 -29.92 17.69
N ARG A 178 -2.63 -29.61 16.40
CA ARG A 178 -1.46 -29.31 15.57
C ARG A 178 -0.81 -27.98 15.95
N VAL A 179 -1.61 -26.97 16.30
CA VAL A 179 -1.10 -25.70 16.87
C VAL A 179 -0.38 -25.97 18.20
N PHE A 180 -0.96 -26.79 19.08
CA PHE A 180 -0.36 -27.12 20.37
C PHE A 180 0.96 -27.90 20.22
N SER A 181 0.99 -28.92 19.36
CA SER A 181 2.18 -29.75 19.12
C SER A 181 3.32 -28.98 18.45
N MET A 182 3.01 -28.05 17.54
CA MET A 182 4.01 -27.13 16.95
C MET A 182 4.53 -26.10 17.96
N GLY A 183 3.70 -25.75 18.95
CA GLY A 183 3.94 -24.67 19.90
C GLY A 183 3.45 -23.33 19.36
N VAL A 184 2.63 -22.64 20.17
CA VAL A 184 1.91 -21.40 19.78
C VAL A 184 2.85 -20.34 19.19
N LYS A 185 4.03 -20.15 19.78
CA LYS A 185 5.00 -19.15 19.31
C LYS A 185 5.54 -19.44 17.91
N GLU A 186 5.86 -20.70 17.61
CA GLU A 186 6.37 -21.09 16.29
C GLU A 186 5.23 -21.05 15.26
N PHE A 187 4.05 -21.52 15.64
CA PHE A 187 2.85 -21.42 14.79
C PHE A 187 2.54 -19.96 14.41
N ASP A 188 2.51 -19.04 15.38
CA ASP A 188 2.24 -17.62 15.12
C ASP A 188 3.30 -17.01 14.19
N LYS A 189 4.57 -17.39 14.34
CA LYS A 189 5.65 -16.95 13.46
C LYS A 189 5.45 -17.44 12.03
N GLN A 190 5.17 -18.73 11.84
CA GLN A 190 4.96 -19.32 10.52
C GLN A 190 3.71 -18.73 9.84
N ARG A 191 2.60 -18.58 10.57
CA ARG A 191 1.39 -17.91 10.08
C ARG A 191 1.68 -16.47 9.64
N THR A 192 2.44 -15.71 10.42
CA THR A 192 2.82 -14.34 10.05
C THR A 192 3.71 -14.31 8.81
N MET A 193 4.66 -15.25 8.68
CA MET A 193 5.49 -15.36 7.47
C MET A 193 4.64 -15.70 6.22
N ALA A 194 3.71 -16.64 6.34
CA ALA A 194 2.78 -16.99 5.27
C ALA A 194 1.93 -15.77 4.85
N HIS A 195 1.44 -14.99 5.81
CA HIS A 195 0.72 -13.76 5.51
C HIS A 195 1.59 -12.72 4.79
N ASN A 196 2.82 -12.49 5.26
CA ASN A 196 3.75 -11.57 4.59
C ASN A 196 4.00 -11.98 3.14
N ASN A 197 4.03 -13.29 2.84
CA ASN A 197 4.14 -13.78 1.47
C ASN A 197 2.90 -13.44 0.62
N VAL A 198 1.69 -13.53 1.19
CA VAL A 198 0.46 -13.07 0.51
C VAL A 198 0.55 -11.58 0.15
N ILE A 199 0.99 -10.73 1.08
CA ILE A 199 1.18 -9.30 0.84
C ILE A 199 2.18 -9.05 -0.30
N LYS A 200 3.35 -9.70 -0.24
CA LYS A 200 4.40 -9.54 -1.25
C LYS A 200 3.92 -9.94 -2.64
N HIS A 201 3.21 -11.06 -2.77
CA HIS A 201 2.65 -11.49 -4.04
C HIS A 201 1.52 -10.56 -4.53
N LEU A 202 0.67 -10.03 -3.65
CA LEU A 202 -0.35 -9.06 -4.07
C LEU A 202 0.28 -7.78 -4.61
N ASN A 203 1.33 -7.28 -3.94
CA ASN A 203 2.10 -6.12 -4.42
C ASN A 203 2.73 -6.40 -5.78
N GLU A 204 3.33 -7.59 -5.98
CA GLU A 204 3.87 -8.02 -7.26
C GLU A 204 2.80 -8.02 -8.37
N LEU A 205 1.58 -8.48 -8.07
CA LEU A 205 0.47 -8.45 -9.02
C LEU A 205 0.03 -7.01 -9.37
N ASN A 206 0.02 -6.10 -8.40
CA ASN A 206 -0.26 -4.69 -8.67
C ASN A 206 0.81 -4.05 -9.56
N ASP A 207 2.08 -4.34 -9.30
CA ASP A 207 3.19 -3.82 -10.09
C ASP A 207 3.16 -4.40 -11.51
N LEU A 208 2.83 -5.68 -11.68
CA LEU A 208 2.60 -6.29 -12.99
C LEU A 208 1.41 -5.66 -13.71
N ALA A 209 0.29 -5.43 -13.01
CA ALA A 209 -0.87 -4.76 -13.61
C ALA A 209 -0.51 -3.37 -14.15
N ARG A 210 0.26 -2.58 -13.38
CA ARG A 210 0.81 -1.29 -13.84
C ARG A 210 1.75 -1.46 -15.04
N LYS A 211 2.69 -2.42 -14.99
CA LYS A 211 3.63 -2.75 -16.09
C LYS A 211 2.91 -3.07 -17.41
N TYR A 212 1.77 -3.74 -17.32
CA TYR A 212 0.97 -4.19 -18.47
C TYR A 212 -0.23 -3.28 -18.78
N HIS A 213 -0.33 -2.12 -18.11
CA HIS A 213 -1.39 -1.13 -18.33
C HIS A 213 -2.82 -1.69 -18.18
N VAL A 214 -3.01 -2.61 -17.23
CA VAL A 214 -4.33 -3.08 -16.81
C VAL A 214 -4.64 -2.59 -15.39
N ARG A 215 -5.92 -2.59 -15.00
CA ARG A 215 -6.33 -2.14 -13.66
C ARG A 215 -5.66 -3.00 -12.57
N PRO A 216 -4.96 -2.40 -11.59
CA PRO A 216 -4.35 -3.11 -10.46
C PRO A 216 -5.35 -3.92 -9.63
N PHE A 217 -4.88 -4.92 -8.88
CA PHE A 217 -5.73 -5.75 -8.02
C PHE A 217 -6.21 -5.00 -6.78
N THR A 218 -5.40 -4.07 -6.29
CA THR A 218 -5.76 -3.03 -5.33
C THR A 218 -5.12 -1.71 -5.75
N LEU A 219 -5.71 -0.59 -5.34
CA LEU A 219 -5.26 0.76 -5.69
C LEU A 219 -3.83 1.09 -5.24
N ARG A 220 -3.31 0.45 -4.18
CA ARG A 220 -1.94 0.60 -3.70
C ARG A 220 -1.29 -0.72 -3.32
N ASN A 221 0.02 -0.66 -3.07
CA ASN A 221 0.78 -1.72 -2.42
C ASN A 221 0.70 -1.60 -0.89
N PHE A 222 0.95 -2.73 -0.21
CA PHE A 222 0.81 -2.90 1.24
C PHE A 222 2.16 -3.18 1.91
N CYS A 223 2.29 -2.76 3.17
CA CYS A 223 3.46 -2.93 4.01
C CYS A 223 3.40 -4.28 4.74
N PRO A 224 4.27 -5.26 4.41
CA PRO A 224 4.32 -6.50 5.14
C PRO A 224 4.91 -6.28 6.54
N SER A 225 4.52 -7.12 7.51
CA SER A 225 4.94 -6.95 8.91
C SER A 225 6.44 -7.16 9.14
N ASP A 226 7.17 -7.65 8.15
CA ASP A 226 8.64 -7.81 8.16
C ASP A 226 9.41 -6.67 7.46
N ALA A 227 8.73 -5.63 6.96
CA ALA A 227 9.40 -4.48 6.32
C ALA A 227 10.26 -3.67 7.32
N ARG A 228 9.96 -3.75 8.62
CA ARG A 228 10.73 -3.13 9.70
C ARG A 228 10.80 -4.11 10.89
N PRO A 229 11.99 -4.37 11.46
CA PRO A 229 12.11 -5.21 12.66
C PRO A 229 11.26 -4.66 13.81
N LYS A 230 10.60 -5.54 14.57
CA LYS A 230 9.64 -5.17 15.62
C LYS A 230 10.22 -4.18 16.63
N GLU A 231 11.50 -4.31 16.97
CA GLU A 231 12.22 -3.46 17.92
C GLU A 231 12.49 -2.05 17.39
N LYS A 232 12.33 -1.85 16.07
CA LYS A 232 12.53 -0.58 15.37
C LYS A 232 11.22 0.04 14.85
N GLN A 233 10.07 -0.57 15.13
CA GLN A 233 8.77 -0.03 14.71
C GLN A 233 8.35 1.10 15.66
N THR A 234 8.04 2.27 15.10
CA THR A 234 7.26 3.28 15.82
C THR A 234 5.81 2.81 15.94
N PRO A 235 4.99 3.37 16.85
CA PRO A 235 3.57 3.04 16.93
C PRO A 235 2.83 3.19 15.59
N ALA A 236 3.09 4.28 14.85
CA ALA A 236 2.46 4.52 13.55
C ALA A 236 2.83 3.44 12.52
N VAL A 237 4.09 3.00 12.49
CA VAL A 237 4.53 1.91 11.59
C VAL A 237 3.85 0.60 11.97
N ALA A 238 3.74 0.29 13.26
CA ALA A 238 3.04 -0.89 13.72
C ALA A 238 1.55 -0.87 13.35
N ASP A 239 0.89 0.29 13.50
CA ASP A 239 -0.50 0.51 13.12
C ASP A 239 -0.71 0.32 11.60
N LEU A 240 0.17 0.88 10.76
CA LEU A 240 0.15 0.71 9.31
C LEU A 240 0.27 -0.77 8.91
N MET A 241 1.26 -1.48 9.46
CA MET A 241 1.46 -2.90 9.17
C MET A 241 0.28 -3.76 9.61
N ALA A 242 -0.35 -3.43 10.74
CA ALA A 242 -1.55 -4.13 11.21
C ALA A 242 -2.74 -3.88 10.28
N TYR A 243 -2.98 -2.62 9.91
CA TYR A 243 -4.03 -2.25 8.97
C TYR A 243 -3.86 -2.95 7.62
N ASP A 244 -2.67 -2.92 7.06
CA ASP A 244 -2.36 -3.55 5.76
C ASP A 244 -2.56 -5.06 5.79
N ARG A 245 -2.15 -5.71 6.88
CA ARG A 245 -2.43 -7.13 7.10
C ARG A 245 -3.93 -7.43 7.10
N TYR A 246 -4.73 -6.61 7.79
CA TYR A 246 -6.18 -6.80 7.84
C TYR A 246 -6.88 -6.47 6.51
N SER A 247 -6.42 -5.45 5.78
CA SER A 247 -6.90 -5.12 4.43
C SER A 247 -6.65 -6.26 3.46
N VAL A 248 -5.42 -6.80 3.41
CA VAL A 248 -5.08 -7.93 2.54
C VAL A 248 -5.82 -9.20 2.94
N GLN A 249 -5.99 -9.44 4.25
CA GLN A 249 -6.82 -10.53 4.76
C GLN A 249 -8.25 -10.48 4.22
N SER A 250 -8.83 -9.29 4.32
CA SER A 250 -10.19 -9.02 3.88
C SER A 250 -10.34 -9.18 2.36
N TYR A 251 -9.39 -8.65 1.60
CA TYR A 251 -9.32 -8.79 0.15
C TYR A 251 -9.36 -10.25 -0.30
N TYR A 252 -8.43 -11.09 0.19
CA TYR A 252 -8.39 -12.48 -0.26
C TYR A 252 -9.58 -13.29 0.29
N THR A 253 -10.13 -12.90 1.45
CA THR A 253 -11.33 -13.54 1.99
C THR A 253 -12.54 -13.35 1.07
N ILE A 254 -12.66 -12.17 0.45
CA ILE A 254 -13.68 -11.88 -0.57
C ILE A 254 -13.37 -12.63 -1.87
N ALA A 255 -12.16 -12.46 -2.39
CA ALA A 255 -11.73 -13.05 -3.67
C ALA A 255 -11.83 -14.59 -3.69
N PHE A 256 -11.50 -15.24 -2.56
CA PHE A 256 -11.47 -16.70 -2.43
C PHE A 256 -12.53 -17.21 -1.45
N SER A 257 -13.70 -16.56 -1.41
CA SER A 257 -14.76 -16.86 -0.45
C SER A 257 -15.24 -18.32 -0.47
N SER A 258 -15.15 -19.02 -1.60
CA SER A 258 -15.44 -20.46 -1.71
C SER A 258 -14.46 -21.32 -0.91
N GLU A 259 -13.16 -21.05 -1.02
CA GLU A 259 -12.10 -21.75 -0.28
C GLU A 259 -12.15 -21.47 1.22
N VAL A 260 -12.48 -20.23 1.58
CA VAL A 260 -12.73 -19.83 2.97
C VAL A 260 -13.91 -20.60 3.55
N LYS A 261 -15.08 -20.58 2.88
CA LYS A 261 -16.29 -21.31 3.32
C LYS A 261 -16.05 -22.81 3.43
N ARG A 262 -15.31 -23.39 2.49
CA ARG A 262 -14.96 -24.81 2.51
C ARG A 262 -14.16 -25.16 3.77
N ARG A 263 -13.13 -24.39 4.11
CA ARG A 263 -12.30 -24.63 5.30
C ARG A 263 -13.08 -24.40 6.60
N GLN A 264 -13.92 -23.37 6.67
CA GLN A 264 -14.84 -23.15 7.79
C GLN A 264 -15.75 -24.35 8.02
N ALA A 265 -16.38 -24.88 6.96
CA ALA A 265 -17.24 -26.06 7.07
C ALA A 265 -16.49 -27.31 7.54
N ILE A 266 -15.23 -27.50 7.11
CA ILE A 266 -14.39 -28.60 7.59
C ILE A 266 -14.06 -28.44 9.07
N GLN A 267 -13.64 -27.24 9.49
CA GLN A 267 -13.31 -26.94 10.89
C GLN A 267 -14.52 -27.13 11.81
N GLU A 268 -15.71 -26.64 11.41
CA GLU A 268 -16.96 -26.83 12.15
C GLU A 268 -17.34 -28.32 12.24
N ARG A 269 -17.18 -29.07 11.15
CA ARG A 269 -17.43 -30.52 11.15
C ARG A 269 -16.47 -31.23 12.11
N ASN A 270 -15.19 -30.94 12.06
CA ASN A 270 -14.19 -31.55 12.94
C ASN A 270 -14.49 -31.21 14.40
N SER A 271 -14.87 -29.97 14.70
CA SER A 271 -15.25 -29.56 16.06
C SER A 271 -16.49 -30.27 16.59
N ARG A 272 -17.43 -30.68 15.71
CA ARG A 272 -18.67 -31.38 16.10
C ARG A 272 -18.50 -32.90 16.24
N TYR A 273 -17.57 -33.50 15.48
CA TYR A 273 -17.45 -34.96 15.35
C TYR A 273 -16.07 -35.52 15.74
N GLY A 274 -15.13 -34.65 16.10
CA GLY A 274 -13.78 -34.98 16.54
C GLY A 274 -13.51 -34.36 17.91
N GLY A 275 -13.75 -35.15 18.94
CA GLY A 275 -13.32 -34.98 20.33
C GLY A 275 -13.18 -36.37 20.94
#